data_AF-A0A657LTV7-F1
#
_entry.id   AF-A0A657LTV7-F1
#
_cell.length_a   1.000
_cell.length_b   1.000
_cell.length_c   1.000
_cell.angle_alpha   90.00
_cell.angle_beta   90.00
_cell.angle_gamma   90.00
#
_symmetry.space_group_name_H-M   'P 1'
#
loop_
_entity.id
_entity.type
_entity.pdbx_description
1 polymer ?
#
loop_
_entity_poly.entity_id
_entity_poly.type
_entity_poly.pdbx_seq_one_letter_code
_entity_poly.pdbx_strand_id
1 'polypeptide(L)'
;MPSPSVPFGGLNIVLARGKWYVMTRGKPSITFVRGFSGTRDELNEHLQSPDIANWIVKSGCGNRKGEATHVDPFRLAVAKRVIISCKKRAAERQIGFDLSADWMYSELLRQNDRCQLTGMPFDYRPRVRKDDWHKNPFAPSPDRIDRREGYVASNVRIVLTSVNIAINEWGLDHFKAVSRKLLAGELSPTD
;
A
#
# COMPACT_ATOMS: atom_id res chain seq x y z
N MET A 1 -6.19 18.43 34.10
CA MET A 1 -5.92 18.35 32.65
C MET A 1 -6.82 17.27 32.07
N PRO A 2 -7.54 17.51 30.96
CA PRO A 2 -8.33 16.45 30.36
C PRO A 2 -7.38 15.39 29.77
N SER A 3 -7.63 14.13 30.11
CA SER A 3 -7.00 12.96 29.49
C SER A 3 -7.18 13.05 27.97
N PRO A 4 -6.17 12.68 27.15
CA PRO A 4 -6.33 12.67 25.70
C PRO A 4 -7.48 11.71 25.37
N SER A 5 -8.61 12.28 24.97
CA SER A 5 -9.76 11.50 24.49
C SER A 5 -9.30 10.75 23.24
N VAL A 6 -9.19 9.44 23.36
CA VAL A 6 -8.98 8.54 22.22
C VAL A 6 -10.01 8.91 21.15
N PRO A 7 -9.64 9.17 19.88
CA PRO A 7 -10.55 9.72 18.86
C PRO A 7 -11.73 8.80 18.50
N PHE A 8 -11.81 7.61 19.08
CA PHE A 8 -12.66 6.53 18.62
C PHE A 8 -13.66 6.10 19.71
N GLY A 9 -14.62 6.97 20.04
CA GLY A 9 -15.76 6.69 20.92
C GLY A 9 -16.76 5.64 20.42
N GLY A 10 -16.34 4.72 19.54
CA GLY A 10 -17.20 3.77 18.83
C GLY A 10 -16.56 2.41 18.57
N LEU A 11 -15.55 2.01 19.35
CA LEU A 11 -14.89 0.71 19.19
C LEU A 11 -15.54 -0.37 20.07
N ASN A 12 -15.77 -1.54 19.49
CA ASN A 12 -16.07 -2.78 20.18
C ASN A 12 -14.78 -3.58 20.33
N ILE A 13 -14.49 -4.00 21.56
CA ILE A 13 -13.33 -4.83 21.88
C ILE A 13 -13.83 -6.17 22.39
N VAL A 14 -13.43 -7.24 21.72
CA VAL A 14 -13.94 -8.60 21.93
C VAL A 14 -12.78 -9.54 22.16
N LEU A 15 -12.89 -10.39 23.19
CA LEU A 15 -11.99 -11.52 23.38
C LEU A 15 -12.67 -12.77 22.81
N ALA A 16 -12.02 -13.44 21.86
CA ALA A 16 -12.51 -14.70 21.31
C ALA A 16 -11.35 -15.67 21.10
N ARG A 17 -11.50 -16.90 21.62
CA ARG A 17 -10.47 -17.96 21.53
C ARG A 17 -9.08 -17.51 22.03
N GLY A 18 -9.06 -16.80 23.16
CA GLY A 18 -7.81 -16.30 23.78
C GLY A 18 -7.13 -15.17 23.02
N LYS A 19 -7.81 -14.54 22.07
CA LYS A 19 -7.26 -13.42 21.28
C LYS A 19 -8.21 -12.23 21.25
N TRP A 20 -7.65 -11.03 21.25
CA TRP A 20 -8.38 -9.78 21.21
C TRP A 20 -8.66 -9.30 19.79
N TYR A 21 -9.85 -8.72 19.62
CA TYR A 21 -10.34 -8.13 18.39
C TYR A 21 -10.89 -6.75 18.68
N VAL A 22 -10.57 -5.76 17.85
CA VAL A 22 -11.06 -4.39 17.98
C VAL A 22 -11.73 -4.02 16.68
N MET A 23 -12.97 -3.52 16.73
CA MET A 23 -13.78 -3.24 15.54
C MET A 23 -14.66 -2.00 15.73
N THR A 24 -15.09 -1.35 14.64
CA THR A 24 -16.12 -0.31 14.74
C THR A 24 -17.46 -0.89 15.19
N ARG A 25 -18.21 -0.12 15.96
CA ARG A 25 -19.66 -0.29 16.13
C ARG A 25 -20.37 0.14 14.84
N GLY A 26 -21.26 -0.71 14.32
CA GLY A 26 -22.09 -0.41 13.14
C GLY A 26 -21.87 -1.37 11.96
N LYS A 27 -22.72 -1.25 10.94
CA LYS A 27 -22.60 -1.99 9.66
C LYS A 27 -22.22 -1.01 8.54
N PRO A 28 -21.16 -1.27 7.75
CA PRO A 28 -20.26 -2.42 7.88
C PRO A 28 -19.33 -2.26 9.09
N SER A 29 -19.11 -3.35 9.84
CA SER A 29 -18.13 -3.37 10.91
C SER A 29 -16.73 -3.47 10.29
N ILE A 30 -15.82 -2.62 10.76
CA ILE A 30 -14.43 -2.57 10.30
C ILE A 30 -13.58 -3.09 11.45
N THR A 31 -12.80 -4.14 11.22
CA THR A 31 -11.88 -4.66 12.24
C THR A 31 -10.56 -3.91 12.16
N PHE A 32 -10.15 -3.26 13.26
CA PHE A 32 -8.88 -2.55 13.42
C PHE A 32 -7.77 -3.44 13.98
N VAL A 33 -8.11 -4.33 14.91
CA VAL A 33 -7.17 -5.29 15.49
C VAL A 33 -7.78 -6.67 15.35
N ARG A 34 -7.02 -7.62 14.81
CA ARG A 34 -7.47 -9.00 14.62
C ARG A 34 -6.53 -9.98 15.28
N GLY A 35 -6.98 -10.57 16.38
CA GLY A 35 -6.33 -11.73 16.97
C GLY A 35 -5.07 -11.41 17.78
N PHE A 36 -5.05 -10.28 18.49
CA PHE A 36 -3.94 -9.91 19.38
C PHE A 36 -3.87 -10.86 20.58
N SER A 37 -2.69 -11.40 20.85
CA SER A 37 -2.47 -12.46 21.85
C SER A 37 -1.90 -11.98 23.18
N GLY A 38 -1.68 -10.67 23.34
CA GLY A 38 -1.22 -10.07 24.60
C GLY A 38 -2.36 -9.79 25.58
N THR A 39 -2.00 -9.11 26.67
CA THR A 39 -2.93 -8.70 27.73
C THR A 39 -3.83 -7.55 27.30
N ARG A 40 -4.87 -7.29 28.08
CA ARG A 40 -5.79 -6.19 27.80
C ARG A 40 -5.10 -4.82 27.90
N ASP A 41 -4.14 -4.69 28.80
CA ASP A 41 -3.42 -3.45 29.05
C ASP A 41 -2.39 -3.19 27.94
N GLU A 42 -1.65 -4.21 27.53
CA GLU A 42 -0.78 -4.15 26.36
C GLU A 42 -1.57 -3.75 25.10
N LEU A 43 -2.77 -4.30 24.90
CA LEU A 43 -3.66 -3.91 23.81
C LEU A 43 -4.06 -2.44 23.91
N ASN A 44 -4.40 -1.94 25.11
CA ASN A 44 -4.82 -0.55 25.30
C ASN A 44 -3.67 0.43 25.04
N GLU A 45 -2.47 0.13 25.54
CA GLU A 45 -1.26 0.90 25.26
C GLU A 45 -0.98 0.95 23.75
N HIS A 46 -1.10 -0.20 23.07
CA HIS A 46 -0.99 -0.27 21.61
C HIS A 46 -2.05 0.56 20.88
N LEU A 47 -3.28 0.60 21.38
CA LEU A 47 -4.35 1.40 20.80
C LEU A 47 -4.13 2.92 20.96
N GLN A 48 -3.30 3.33 21.93
CA GLN A 48 -2.88 4.73 22.10
C GLN A 48 -1.62 5.06 21.29
N SER A 49 -0.95 4.06 20.71
CA SER A 49 0.25 4.30 19.91
C SER A 49 -0.08 5.07 18.62
N PRO A 50 0.74 6.07 18.24
CA PRO A 50 0.63 6.75 16.95
C PRO A 50 0.64 5.80 15.74
N ASP A 51 1.20 4.60 15.90
CA ASP A 51 1.33 3.58 14.86
C ASP A 51 0.05 2.76 14.63
N ILE A 52 -1.04 3.01 15.37
CA ILE A 52 -2.30 2.27 15.20
C ILE A 52 -2.85 2.37 13.76
N ALA A 53 -2.55 3.45 13.04
CA ALA A 53 -2.90 3.64 11.64
C ALA A 53 -2.31 2.55 10.73
N ASN A 54 -1.13 2.01 11.08
CA ASN A 54 -0.47 0.94 10.32
C ASN A 54 -1.19 -0.41 10.45
N TRP A 55 -2.08 -0.54 11.43
CA TRP A 55 -2.83 -1.77 11.73
C TRP A 55 -4.25 -1.79 11.15
N ILE A 56 -4.74 -0.70 10.55
CA ILE A 56 -6.09 -0.60 9.97
C ILE A 56 -6.18 -1.46 8.69
N VAL A 57 -6.21 -2.78 8.86
CA VAL A 57 -6.22 -3.78 7.79
C VAL A 57 -7.68 -4.12 7.47
N LYS A 58 -8.22 -3.56 6.38
CA LYS A 58 -9.57 -3.89 5.89
C LYS A 58 -9.57 -5.18 5.08
N SER A 59 -10.03 -6.26 5.72
CA SER A 59 -10.86 -7.34 5.14
C SER A 59 -10.47 -7.93 3.77
N GLY A 60 -9.70 -9.02 3.79
CA GLY A 60 -9.51 -9.86 2.60
C GLY A 60 -8.95 -11.23 2.97
N CYS A 61 -9.77 -12.26 2.78
CA CYS A 61 -9.46 -13.70 2.71
C CYS A 61 -8.18 -14.25 3.39
N GLY A 62 -8.43 -15.07 4.43
CA GLY A 62 -7.73 -16.33 4.68
C GLY A 62 -6.24 -16.28 5.02
N ASN A 63 -5.91 -16.61 6.28
CA ASN A 63 -5.09 -17.80 6.50
C ASN A 63 -5.24 -18.33 7.93
N ARG A 64 -5.38 -19.66 8.00
CA ARG A 64 -5.38 -20.47 9.21
C ARG A 64 -3.92 -20.68 9.61
N LYS A 65 -3.53 -20.16 10.77
CA LYS A 65 -2.53 -20.68 11.73
C LYS A 65 -1.90 -19.48 12.43
N GLY A 66 -2.07 -19.47 13.74
CA GLY A 66 -1.82 -18.32 14.59
C GLY A 66 -0.35 -18.09 14.88
N GLU A 67 0.39 -17.55 13.92
CA GLU A 67 1.60 -16.79 14.19
C GLU A 67 1.33 -15.33 13.87
N ALA A 68 1.45 -14.46 14.88
CA ALA A 68 1.28 -13.03 14.74
C ALA A 68 2.53 -12.45 14.05
N THR A 69 2.68 -12.71 12.76
CA THR A 69 3.57 -11.90 11.94
C THR A 69 2.88 -10.56 11.72
N HIS A 70 3.48 -9.46 12.19
CA HIS A 70 3.13 -8.05 11.97
C HIS A 70 3.17 -7.66 10.48
N VAL A 71 2.54 -8.46 9.63
CA VAL A 71 2.59 -8.33 8.19
C VAL A 71 1.20 -7.90 7.78
N ASP A 72 1.05 -6.64 7.40
CA ASP A 72 -0.12 -6.21 6.65
C ASP A 72 -0.27 -7.15 5.44
N PRO A 73 -1.30 -8.01 5.43
CA PRO A 73 -1.45 -9.03 4.40
C PRO A 73 -1.59 -8.40 3.01
N PHE A 74 -2.02 -7.13 2.91
CA PHE A 74 -2.15 -6.42 1.65
C PHE A 74 -0.80 -6.01 1.08
N ARG A 75 0.08 -5.40 1.88
CA ARG A 75 1.42 -4.99 1.43
C ARG A 75 2.25 -6.19 1.00
N LEU A 76 2.30 -7.26 1.80
CA LEU A 76 3.09 -8.44 1.43
C LEU A 76 2.49 -9.18 0.22
N ALA A 77 1.17 -9.32 0.13
CA ALA A 77 0.55 -9.96 -1.03
C ALA A 77 0.80 -9.16 -2.32
N VAL A 78 0.68 -7.83 -2.25
CA VAL A 78 1.00 -6.96 -3.38
C VAL A 78 2.49 -7.02 -3.73
N ALA A 79 3.38 -6.97 -2.73
CA ALA A 79 4.82 -7.08 -2.92
C ALA A 79 5.19 -8.37 -3.65
N LYS A 80 4.70 -9.53 -3.17
CA LYS A 80 4.92 -10.82 -3.83
C LYS A 80 4.45 -10.82 -5.28
N ARG A 81 3.22 -10.38 -5.54
CA ARG A 81 2.64 -10.33 -6.90
C ARG A 81 3.45 -9.44 -7.83
N VAL A 82 3.82 -8.25 -7.35
CA VAL A 82 4.59 -7.26 -8.11
C VAL A 82 5.98 -7.80 -8.44
N ILE A 83 6.67 -8.39 -7.48
CA ILE A 83 8.01 -8.97 -7.64
C ILE A 83 7.98 -10.11 -8.66
N ILE A 84 7.00 -11.01 -8.59
CA ILE A 84 6.82 -12.09 -9.59
C ILE A 84 6.68 -11.49 -11.00
N SER A 85 5.87 -10.45 -11.17
CA SER A 85 5.69 -9.78 -12.46
C SER A 85 6.96 -9.07 -12.94
N CYS A 86 7.72 -8.42 -12.05
CA CYS A 86 8.97 -7.76 -12.40
C CYS A 86 10.04 -8.79 -12.81
N LYS A 87 10.16 -9.90 -12.07
CA LYS A 87 11.09 -11.00 -12.37
C LYS A 87 10.82 -11.60 -13.74
N LYS A 88 9.54 -11.83 -14.09
CA LYS A 88 9.14 -12.28 -15.43
C LYS A 88 9.59 -11.29 -16.51
N ARG A 89 9.28 -10.00 -16.34
CA ARG A 89 9.68 -8.94 -17.29
C ARG A 89 11.19 -8.79 -17.43
N ALA A 90 11.94 -8.98 -16.34
CA ALA A 90 13.39 -8.93 -16.34
C ALA A 90 13.98 -10.09 -17.16
N ALA A 91 13.45 -11.29 -16.97
CA ALA A 91 13.84 -12.47 -17.74
C ALA A 91 13.52 -12.34 -19.23
N GLU A 92 12.32 -11.88 -19.58
CA GLU A 92 11.90 -11.65 -20.98
C GLU A 92 12.80 -10.64 -21.72
N ARG A 93 13.35 -9.67 -20.98
CA ARG A 93 14.21 -8.61 -21.53
C ARG A 93 15.71 -8.85 -21.29
N GLN A 94 16.08 -9.95 -20.64
CA GLN A 94 17.44 -10.29 -20.27
C GLN A 94 18.18 -9.17 -19.51
N ILE A 95 17.51 -8.54 -18.53
CA ILE A 95 18.07 -7.47 -17.68
C ILE A 95 18.26 -7.94 -16.24
N GLY A 96 19.14 -7.27 -15.50
CA GLY A 96 19.44 -7.57 -14.09
C GLY A 96 18.21 -7.50 -13.18
N PHE A 97 18.21 -8.31 -12.12
CA PHE A 97 17.13 -8.38 -11.14
C PHE A 97 17.66 -8.79 -9.76
N ASP A 98 17.47 -7.95 -8.73
CA ASP A 98 17.83 -8.26 -7.33
C ASP A 98 16.70 -8.03 -6.32
N LEU A 99 15.54 -7.54 -6.76
CA LEU A 99 14.46 -7.17 -5.85
C LEU A 99 13.83 -8.40 -5.17
N SER A 100 13.57 -8.29 -3.87
CA SER A 100 12.82 -9.28 -3.10
C SER A 100 11.44 -8.75 -2.68
N ALA A 101 10.54 -9.66 -2.29
CA ALA A 101 9.24 -9.27 -1.71
C ALA A 101 9.42 -8.49 -0.40
N ASP A 102 10.44 -8.84 0.39
CA ASP A 102 10.76 -8.15 1.64
C ASP A 102 11.28 -6.74 1.36
N TRP A 103 12.14 -6.56 0.36
CA TRP A 103 12.59 -5.23 -0.07
C TRP A 103 11.40 -4.35 -0.47
N MET A 104 10.49 -4.88 -1.31
CA MET A 104 9.31 -4.14 -1.75
C MET A 104 8.39 -3.81 -0.57
N TYR A 105 8.21 -4.74 0.37
CA TYR A 105 7.43 -4.50 1.59
C TYR A 105 8.05 -3.40 2.46
N SER A 106 9.37 -3.46 2.71
CA SER A 106 10.11 -2.45 3.45
C SER A 106 10.03 -1.08 2.76
N GLU A 107 10.10 -1.03 1.44
CA GLU A 107 10.02 0.23 0.69
C GLU A 107 8.61 0.84 0.75
N LEU A 108 7.55 0.02 0.65
CA LEU A 108 6.16 0.45 0.85
C LEU A 108 5.94 1.06 2.24
N LEU A 109 6.49 0.45 3.29
CA LEU A 109 6.46 0.98 4.64
C LEU A 109 7.25 2.29 4.75
N ARG A 110 8.48 2.31 4.24
CA ARG A 110 9.40 3.47 4.34
C ARG A 110 8.82 4.72 3.70
N GLN A 111 8.08 4.58 2.60
CA GLN A 111 7.42 5.69 1.91
C GLN A 111 5.98 5.96 2.39
N ASN A 112 5.57 5.35 3.50
CA ASN A 112 4.24 5.53 4.11
C ASN A 112 3.10 5.33 3.11
N ASP A 113 3.20 4.27 2.29
CA ASP A 113 2.24 3.90 1.24
C ASP A 113 1.90 5.02 0.26
N ARG A 114 2.88 5.87 -0.07
CA ARG A 114 2.73 6.96 -1.03
C ARG A 114 3.68 6.82 -2.20
N CYS A 115 3.20 7.25 -3.35
CA CYS A 115 4.00 7.36 -4.56
C CYS A 115 5.19 8.29 -4.36
N GLN A 116 6.41 7.83 -4.66
CA GLN A 116 7.63 8.64 -4.48
C GLN A 116 7.70 9.86 -5.41
N LEU A 117 6.93 9.87 -6.49
CA LEU A 117 6.89 10.99 -7.43
C LEU A 117 5.80 12.02 -7.11
N THR A 118 4.63 11.56 -6.67
CA THR A 118 3.44 12.42 -6.55
C THR A 118 2.96 12.61 -5.12
N GLY A 119 3.46 11.83 -4.16
CA GLY A 119 2.97 11.80 -2.78
C GLY A 119 1.55 11.24 -2.61
N MET A 120 0.89 10.82 -3.70
CA MET A 120 -0.46 10.27 -3.67
C MET A 120 -0.46 8.90 -2.99
N PRO A 121 -1.50 8.58 -2.19
CA PRO A 121 -1.60 7.29 -1.50
C PRO A 121 -1.85 6.16 -2.49
N PHE A 122 -1.33 4.97 -2.17
CA PHE A 122 -1.63 3.75 -2.90
C PHE A 122 -3.02 3.21 -2.59
N ASP A 123 -3.64 2.61 -3.61
CA ASP A 123 -4.85 1.80 -3.45
C ASP A 123 -4.52 0.32 -3.65
N TYR A 124 -4.62 -0.43 -2.56
CA TYR A 124 -4.35 -1.87 -2.52
C TYR A 124 -5.54 -2.72 -2.96
N ARG A 125 -6.72 -2.11 -3.18
CA ARG A 125 -7.92 -2.85 -3.58
C ARG A 125 -7.68 -3.50 -4.95
N PRO A 126 -8.12 -4.76 -5.13
CA PRO A 126 -8.17 -5.35 -6.45
C PRO A 126 -9.15 -4.55 -7.33
N ARG A 127 -9.01 -4.71 -8.64
CA ARG A 127 -9.97 -4.15 -9.62
C ARG A 127 -11.40 -4.47 -9.20
N VAL A 128 -12.24 -3.43 -9.16
CA VAL A 128 -13.58 -3.52 -8.57
C VAL A 128 -14.61 -4.06 -9.58
N ARG A 129 -14.48 -3.78 -10.89
CA ARG A 129 -15.43 -4.26 -11.91
C ARG A 129 -14.79 -4.74 -13.21
N LYS A 130 -15.52 -5.59 -13.95
CA LYS A 130 -15.11 -6.13 -15.26
C LYS A 130 -15.07 -5.08 -16.39
N ASP A 131 -15.67 -3.92 -16.16
CA ASP A 131 -15.74 -2.81 -17.13
C ASP A 131 -14.78 -1.65 -16.79
N ASP A 132 -14.04 -1.75 -15.68
CA ASP A 132 -13.01 -0.77 -15.30
C ASP A 132 -11.71 -0.99 -16.08
N TRP A 133 -10.72 -0.14 -15.83
CA TRP A 133 -9.39 -0.20 -16.43
C TRP A 133 -8.72 -1.57 -16.14
N HIS A 134 -7.90 -2.06 -17.07
CA HIS A 134 -7.23 -3.37 -16.92
C HIS A 134 -6.32 -3.47 -15.68
N LYS A 135 -5.90 -2.32 -15.13
CA LYS A 135 -5.07 -2.22 -13.92
C LYS A 135 -5.63 -1.12 -13.02
N ASN A 136 -5.52 -1.30 -11.71
CA ASN A 136 -5.80 -0.23 -10.75
C ASN A 136 -4.75 0.89 -10.94
N PRO A 137 -5.14 2.11 -11.36
CA PRO A 137 -4.19 3.19 -11.61
C PRO A 137 -3.44 3.62 -10.35
N PHE A 138 -4.05 3.45 -9.16
CA PHE A 138 -3.48 3.85 -7.88
C PHE A 138 -2.73 2.71 -7.17
N ALA A 139 -2.62 1.52 -7.77
CA ALA A 139 -1.82 0.44 -7.20
C ALA A 139 -0.31 0.76 -7.28
N PRO A 140 0.51 0.29 -6.32
CA PRO A 140 1.96 0.49 -6.34
C PRO A 140 2.61 -0.30 -7.47
N SER A 141 3.59 0.33 -8.11
CA SER A 141 4.28 -0.18 -9.29
C SER A 141 5.76 0.19 -9.26
N PRO A 142 6.69 -0.78 -9.38
CA PRO A 142 8.11 -0.51 -9.51
C PRO A 142 8.42 0.14 -10.86
N ASP A 143 9.04 1.30 -10.79
CA ASP A 143 9.54 2.10 -11.90
C ASP A 143 11.08 2.11 -11.86
N ARG A 144 11.71 1.88 -13.01
CA ARG A 144 13.17 1.91 -13.13
C ARG A 144 13.61 3.34 -13.39
N ILE A 145 14.46 3.89 -12.52
CA ILE A 145 14.92 5.27 -12.59
C ILE A 145 15.72 5.47 -13.88
N ASP A 146 16.69 4.59 -14.14
CA ASP A 146 17.32 4.41 -15.45
C ASP A 146 16.78 3.14 -16.12
N ARG A 147 16.18 3.31 -17.31
CA ARG A 147 15.64 2.21 -18.12
C ARG A 147 16.71 1.28 -18.70
N ARG A 148 17.97 1.72 -18.76
CA ARG A 148 19.12 0.93 -19.22
C ARG A 148 19.57 -0.10 -18.18
N GLU A 149 19.28 0.18 -16.92
CA GLU A 149 19.60 -0.70 -15.81
C GLU A 149 18.47 -1.71 -15.49
N GLY A 150 18.79 -2.70 -14.67
CA GLY A 150 17.87 -3.75 -14.23
C GLY A 150 16.88 -3.30 -13.16
N TYR A 151 16.08 -4.26 -12.68
CA TYR A 151 15.34 -4.10 -11.44
C TYR A 151 16.29 -4.35 -10.27
N VAL A 152 17.10 -3.35 -9.95
CA VAL A 152 18.00 -3.37 -8.80
C VAL A 152 17.55 -2.36 -7.75
N ALA A 153 17.75 -2.67 -6.46
CA ALA A 153 17.26 -1.83 -5.36
C ALA A 153 17.70 -0.36 -5.46
N SER A 154 18.90 -0.09 -5.99
CA SER A 154 19.44 1.25 -6.23
C SER A 154 18.82 1.98 -7.43
N ASN A 155 18.18 1.26 -8.34
CA ASN A 155 17.64 1.79 -9.60
C ASN A 155 16.10 1.75 -9.65
N VAL A 156 15.43 1.43 -8.54
CA VAL A 156 13.98 1.27 -8.53
C VAL A 156 13.35 2.20 -7.52
N ARG A 157 12.27 2.84 -7.95
CA ARG A 157 11.35 3.58 -7.11
C ARG A 157 9.94 3.01 -7.24
N ILE A 158 9.11 3.19 -6.23
CA ILE A 158 7.73 2.74 -6.21
C ILE A 158 6.80 3.93 -6.46
N VAL A 159 6.02 3.85 -7.53
CA VAL A 159 5.13 4.91 -7.99
C VAL A 159 3.74 4.34 -8.27
N LEU A 160 2.77 5.20 -8.57
CA LEU A 160 1.45 4.74 -9.01
C LEU A 160 1.56 4.00 -10.35
N THR A 161 0.72 2.99 -10.56
CA THR A 161 0.64 2.27 -11.83
C THR A 161 0.36 3.20 -13.00
N SER A 162 -0.53 4.18 -12.84
CA SER A 162 -0.82 5.20 -13.86
C SER A 162 0.41 6.05 -14.18
N VAL A 163 1.16 6.46 -13.15
CA VAL A 163 2.38 7.26 -13.31
C VAL A 163 3.46 6.46 -14.03
N ASN A 164 3.70 5.20 -13.63
CA ASN A 164 4.66 4.32 -14.31
C ASN A 164 4.30 4.15 -15.79
N ILE A 165 3.02 3.91 -16.11
CA ILE A 165 2.56 3.81 -17.50
C ILE A 165 2.85 5.10 -18.28
N ALA A 166 2.54 6.27 -17.69
CA ALA A 166 2.74 7.57 -18.34
C ALA A 166 4.23 7.88 -18.64
N ILE A 167 5.15 7.41 -17.79
CA ILE A 167 6.59 7.68 -17.95
C ILE A 167 7.35 6.55 -18.66
N ASN A 168 6.74 5.39 -18.90
CA ASN A 168 7.44 4.21 -19.43
C ASN A 168 8.02 4.40 -20.84
N GLU A 169 7.42 5.27 -21.66
CA GLU A 169 7.89 5.55 -23.03
C GLU A 169 8.79 6.80 -23.08
N TRP A 170 8.27 7.95 -22.64
CA TRP A 170 8.92 9.25 -22.80
C TRP A 170 9.68 9.74 -21.56
N GLY A 171 9.62 9.01 -20.46
CA GLY A 171 10.32 9.35 -19.22
C GLY A 171 9.65 10.44 -18.38
N LEU A 172 10.24 10.66 -17.20
CA LEU A 172 9.70 11.56 -16.19
C LEU A 172 9.70 13.03 -16.61
N ASP A 173 10.69 13.47 -17.38
CA ASP A 173 10.81 14.89 -17.75
C ASP A 173 9.72 15.32 -18.71
N HIS A 174 9.37 14.45 -19.66
CA HIS A 174 8.22 14.67 -20.54
C HIS A 174 6.92 14.76 -19.75
N PHE A 175 6.68 13.80 -18.83
CA PHE A 175 5.51 13.82 -17.96
C PHE A 175 5.43 15.11 -17.13
N LYS A 176 6.53 15.55 -16.51
CA LYS A 176 6.61 16.81 -15.77
C LYS A 176 6.30 18.03 -16.65
N ALA A 177 6.81 18.07 -17.88
CA ALA A 177 6.57 19.18 -18.80
C ALA A 177 5.07 19.31 -19.13
N VAL A 178 4.41 18.21 -19.47
CA VAL A 178 2.97 18.17 -19.77
C VAL A 178 2.14 18.52 -18.51
N SER A 179 2.44 17.91 -17.37
CA SER A 179 1.71 18.18 -16.11
C SER A 179 1.84 19.64 -15.67
N ARG A 180 3.02 20.25 -15.80
CA ARG A 180 3.21 21.67 -15.49
C ARG A 180 2.41 22.57 -16.42
N LYS A 181 2.33 22.26 -17.72
CA LYS A 181 1.53 23.03 -18.66
C LYS A 181 0.03 22.91 -18.35
N LEU A 182 -0.44 21.73 -17.98
CA LEU A 182 -1.83 21.52 -17.53
C LEU A 182 -2.16 22.33 -16.27
N LEU A 183 -1.23 22.41 -15.31
CA LEU A 183 -1.43 23.21 -14.09
C LEU A 183 -1.28 24.72 -14.32
N ALA A 184 -0.47 25.14 -15.30
CA ALA A 184 -0.17 26.54 -15.58
C ALA A 184 -1.18 27.22 -16.53
N GLY A 185 -2.06 26.46 -17.17
CA GLY A 185 -3.11 26.96 -18.06
C GLY A 185 -4.36 26.13 -17.86
N GLU A 186 -5.24 26.64 -17.01
CA GLU A 186 -6.67 26.34 -16.83
C GLU A 186 -7.17 25.20 -17.73
N LEU A 187 -7.62 24.10 -17.12
CA LEU A 187 -8.41 23.07 -17.79
C LEU A 187 -9.33 23.76 -18.80
N SER A 188 -9.18 23.49 -20.11
CA SER A 188 -10.16 24.02 -21.05
C SER A 188 -11.52 23.58 -20.52
N PRO A 189 -12.53 24.48 -20.48
CA PRO A 189 -13.86 24.18 -19.94
C PRO A 189 -14.64 23.24 -20.87
N THR A 190 -14.04 22.09 -21.17
CA THR A 190 -14.60 21.00 -21.93
C THR A 190 -14.39 19.75 -21.10
N ASP A 191 -15.19 19.65 -20.03
CA ASP A 191 -16.11 18.54 -19.75
C ASP A 191 -17.05 18.91 -18.58
#